data_AF-M1EDR6-F1
#
_entry.id   AF-M1EDR6-F1
#
_cell.length_a   1.000
_cell.length_b   1.000
_cell.length_c   1.000
_cell.angle_alpha   90.00
_cell.angle_beta   90.00
_cell.angle_gamma   90.00
#
_symmetry.space_group_name_H-M   'P 1'
#
loop_
_entity.id
_entity.type
_entity.pdbx_description
1 polymer ?
#
loop_
_entity_poly.entity_id
_entity_poly.type
_entity_poly.pdbx_seq_one_letter_code
_entity_poly.pdbx_strand_id
1 'polypeptide(L)'
;ELEDVKFHQCVRLSRFDNDRTISFIPPDGDFELMSYRLSTQVKSSRLSTQVKPLIWIESVIEKFSHSRVEIMVKAKGQFKKQSVANGVEISVPVPSDADSPKFKTSVGSAKYVPEKNVVIWSIKSFPGGKEYLMRAHFGLPSVEKEEVEGRPPIGVKFEIPYFTVSGIQVRYMKIIEKSGYQALPWVRYITQSGDYQLRT
;
A
#
# COMPACT_ATOMS: atom_id res chain seq x y z
N GLU A 1 -4.48 20.41 -3.13
CA GLU A 1 -3.22 21.12 -3.43
C GLU A 1 -2.09 20.45 -2.66
N LEU A 2 -0.82 20.67 -3.03
CA LEU A 2 0.32 20.20 -2.23
C LEU A 2 0.36 21.02 -0.94
N GLU A 3 0.03 20.41 0.20
CA GLU A 3 -0.16 21.16 1.45
C GLU A 3 1.15 21.36 2.21
N ASP A 4 2.00 20.33 2.26
CA ASP A 4 3.29 20.36 2.95
C ASP A 4 4.34 19.88 1.97
N VAL A 5 5.27 20.76 1.60
CA VAL A 5 6.38 20.47 0.71
C VAL A 5 7.67 20.80 1.43
N LYS A 6 8.55 19.81 1.55
CA LYS A 6 9.89 19.98 2.10
C LYS A 6 10.91 19.76 1.01
N PHE A 7 11.89 20.64 0.94
CA PHE A 7 12.95 20.60 -0.05
C PHE A 7 14.28 20.25 0.59
N HIS A 8 15.16 19.62 -0.19
CA HIS A 8 16.55 19.48 0.16
C HIS A 8 17.23 20.87 0.28
N GLN A 9 18.26 20.96 1.10
CA GLN A 9 19.05 22.19 1.32
C GLN A 9 19.67 22.78 0.04
N CYS A 10 19.81 21.98 -1.02
CA CYS A 10 20.34 22.45 -2.30
C CYS A 10 19.35 23.27 -3.13
N VAL A 11 18.07 23.31 -2.73
CA VAL A 11 17.01 24.05 -3.42
C VAL A 11 16.98 25.51 -3.01
N ARG A 12 16.92 26.40 -4.00
CA ARG A 12 16.81 27.85 -3.81
C ARG A 12 15.36 28.25 -3.52
N LEU A 13 14.97 28.23 -2.24
CA LEU A 13 13.60 28.54 -1.78
C LEU A 13 13.07 29.88 -2.31
N SER A 14 13.92 30.91 -2.38
CA SER A 14 13.55 32.23 -2.90
C SER A 14 12.99 32.19 -4.33
N ARG A 15 13.45 31.28 -5.19
CA ARG A 15 12.88 31.13 -6.54
C ARG A 15 11.53 30.43 -6.50
N PHE A 16 11.42 29.38 -5.69
CA PHE A 16 10.16 28.66 -5.51
C PHE A 16 9.04 29.55 -4.97
N ASP A 17 9.33 30.45 -4.03
CA ASP A 17 8.33 31.37 -3.49
C ASP A 17 7.85 32.42 -4.50
N ASN A 18 8.73 32.83 -5.43
CA ASN A 18 8.41 33.85 -6.43
C ASN A 18 7.60 33.30 -7.61
N ASP A 19 8.05 32.21 -8.22
CA ASP A 19 7.48 31.69 -9.49
C ASP A 19 7.20 30.18 -9.48
N ARG A 20 7.29 29.53 -8.31
CA ARG A 20 7.16 28.07 -8.14
C ARG A 20 8.23 27.26 -8.88
N THR A 21 9.36 27.85 -9.26
CA THR A 21 10.48 27.14 -9.88
C THR A 21 11.37 26.46 -8.83
N ILE A 22 11.52 25.14 -8.94
CA ILE A 22 12.47 24.36 -8.16
C ILE A 22 13.84 24.42 -8.86
N SER A 23 14.75 25.23 -8.32
CA SER A 23 16.13 25.39 -8.84
C SER A 23 17.13 24.94 -7.78
N PHE A 24 18.06 24.07 -8.16
CA PHE A 24 19.04 23.49 -7.24
C PHE A 24 20.34 23.11 -7.95
N ILE A 25 21.39 22.89 -7.16
CA ILE A 25 22.64 22.24 -7.61
C ILE A 25 22.66 20.87 -6.91
N PRO A 26 22.53 19.75 -7.65
CA PRO A 26 22.45 18.43 -7.02
C PRO A 26 23.76 18.07 -6.31
N PRO A 27 23.70 17.45 -5.11
CA PRO A 27 24.81 16.68 -4.58
C PRO A 27 25.16 15.50 -5.50
N ASP A 28 26.37 14.97 -5.35
CA ASP A 28 26.79 13.77 -6.06
C ASP A 28 26.09 12.52 -5.49
N GLY A 29 25.61 11.67 -6.39
CA GLY A 29 24.93 10.42 -6.04
C GLY A 29 23.43 10.54 -5.79
N ASP A 30 22.88 9.56 -5.08
CA ASP A 30 21.45 9.46 -4.79
C ASP A 30 21.06 10.36 -3.60
N PHE A 31 20.05 11.20 -3.78
CA PHE A 31 19.53 12.05 -2.70
C PHE A 31 18.02 12.32 -2.86
N GLU A 32 17.37 12.66 -1.73
CA GLU A 32 15.97 13.09 -1.71
C GLU A 32 15.88 14.59 -2.04
N LEU A 33 15.38 14.94 -3.22
CA LEU A 33 15.22 16.34 -3.64
C LEU A 33 14.08 17.04 -2.90
N MET A 34 12.94 16.37 -2.74
CA MET A 34 11.77 16.91 -2.08
C MET A 34 10.87 15.80 -1.54
N SER A 35 10.19 16.07 -0.42
CA SER A 35 9.02 15.33 0.03
C SER A 35 7.80 16.23 -0.03
N TYR A 36 6.65 15.62 -0.28
CA TYR A 36 5.39 16.33 -0.27
C TYR A 36 4.28 15.48 0.36
N ARG A 37 3.31 16.15 0.96
CA ARG A 37 2.08 15.55 1.46
C ARG A 37 0.88 16.11 0.72
N LEU A 38 -0.04 15.21 0.39
CA LEU A 38 -1.37 15.56 -0.08
C LEU A 38 -2.36 15.21 1.01
N SER A 39 -3.26 16.14 1.33
CA SER A 39 -4.46 15.83 2.09
C SER A 39 -5.46 15.13 1.18
N THR A 40 -5.28 13.82 1.00
CA THR A 40 -6.37 13.00 0.53
C THR A 40 -7.34 12.84 1.70
N GLN A 41 -8.14 13.86 1.95
CA GLN A 41 -9.18 13.84 2.98
C GLN A 41 -10.14 12.69 2.65
N VAL A 42 -10.08 11.62 3.43
CA VAL A 42 -11.14 10.59 3.50
C VAL A 42 -12.34 11.21 4.23
N LYS A 43 -12.91 12.28 3.66
CA LYS A 43 -14.14 12.89 4.18
C LYS A 43 -15.31 12.14 3.57
N SER A 44 -15.91 11.27 4.39
CA SER A 44 -17.15 10.53 4.16
C SER A 44 -18.39 11.47 4.06
N SER A 45 -18.27 12.61 3.39
CA SER A 45 -19.36 13.57 3.26
C SER A 45 -19.33 14.30 1.92
N ARG A 46 -20.21 13.81 1.03
CA ARG A 46 -21.02 14.47 -0.01
C ARG A 46 -20.39 15.40 -1.07
N LEU A 47 -19.11 15.78 -0.98
CA LEU A 47 -18.39 16.41 -2.10
C LEU A 47 -16.88 16.32 -1.88
N SER A 48 -16.27 15.17 -2.17
CA SER A 48 -14.81 14.99 -2.04
C SER A 48 -14.33 13.93 -3.03
N THR A 49 -13.15 14.15 -3.61
CA THR A 49 -12.41 13.13 -4.37
C THR A 49 -12.07 11.99 -3.41
N GLN A 50 -13.00 11.05 -3.27
CA GLN A 50 -12.87 9.88 -2.41
C GLN A 50 -11.69 9.05 -2.93
N VAL A 51 -10.56 9.10 -2.22
CA VAL A 51 -9.42 8.23 -2.56
C VAL A 51 -9.81 6.82 -2.19
N LYS A 52 -10.29 6.11 -3.20
CA LYS A 52 -10.62 4.70 -3.11
C LYS A 52 -9.34 3.93 -2.80
N PRO A 53 -9.37 3.02 -1.82
CA PRO A 53 -8.25 2.19 -1.47
C PRO A 53 -7.78 1.38 -2.68
N LEU A 54 -6.51 1.55 -3.08
CA LEU A 54 -5.94 0.86 -4.24
C LEU A 54 -6.10 -0.66 -4.17
N ILE A 55 -5.91 -1.24 -2.98
CA ILE A 55 -6.21 -2.64 -2.72
C ILE A 55 -7.28 -2.67 -1.62
N TRP A 56 -8.54 -2.78 -2.05
CA TRP A 56 -9.65 -2.92 -1.12
C TRP A 56 -9.71 -4.35 -0.60
N ILE A 57 -9.87 -4.48 0.72
CA ILE A 57 -9.98 -5.78 1.38
C ILE A 57 -11.31 -5.83 2.12
N GLU A 58 -12.03 -6.91 1.89
CA GLU A 58 -13.21 -7.29 2.64
C GLU A 58 -12.89 -8.64 3.29
N SER A 59 -13.08 -8.74 4.59
CA SER A 59 -12.80 -9.95 5.36
C SER A 59 -14.01 -10.30 6.20
N VAL A 60 -14.44 -11.55 6.08
CA VAL A 60 -15.53 -12.13 6.85
C VAL A 60 -14.95 -13.26 7.70
N ILE A 61 -15.14 -13.16 9.01
CA ILE A 61 -14.68 -14.16 9.97
C ILE A 61 -15.92 -14.84 10.56
N GLU A 62 -16.10 -16.11 10.24
CA GLU A 62 -17.16 -16.95 10.79
C GLU A 62 -16.55 -17.87 11.86
N LYS A 63 -16.95 -17.65 13.11
CA LYS A 63 -16.56 -18.51 14.23
C LYS A 63 -17.67 -19.51 14.50
N PHE A 64 -17.35 -20.80 14.41
CA PHE A 64 -18.21 -21.89 14.85
C PHE A 64 -17.71 -22.35 16.23
N SER A 65 -18.51 -22.06 17.26
CA SER A 65 -18.19 -22.35 18.67
C SER A 65 -17.67 -23.79 18.85
N HIS A 66 -16.57 -23.92 19.61
CA HIS A 66 -15.86 -25.16 19.95
C HIS A 66 -15.42 -26.07 18.79
N SER A 67 -15.33 -25.57 17.55
CA SER A 67 -14.96 -26.41 16.41
C SER A 67 -13.97 -25.76 15.47
N ARG A 68 -14.32 -24.60 14.88
CA ARG A 68 -13.54 -24.05 13.77
C ARG A 68 -13.76 -22.56 13.56
N VAL A 69 -12.76 -21.92 12.98
CA VAL A 69 -12.88 -20.58 12.40
C VAL A 69 -12.69 -20.68 10.89
N GLU A 70 -13.61 -20.07 10.16
CA GLU A 70 -13.48 -19.87 8.71
C GLU A 70 -13.27 -18.38 8.44
N ILE A 71 -12.19 -18.06 7.75
CA ILE A 71 -11.84 -16.70 7.37
C ILE A 71 -11.90 -16.61 5.85
N MET A 72 -12.76 -15.74 5.34
CA MET A 72 -12.86 -15.44 3.92
C MET A 72 -12.35 -14.03 3.67
N VAL A 73 -11.30 -13.90 2.87
CA VAL A 73 -10.71 -12.61 2.51
C VAL A 73 -10.86 -12.40 1.01
N LYS A 74 -11.48 -11.28 0.66
CA LYS A 74 -11.65 -10.81 -0.71
C LYS A 74 -10.78 -9.58 -0.92
N ALA A 75 -9.86 -9.66 -1.86
CA ALA A 75 -8.99 -8.55 -2.25
C ALA A 75 -9.39 -8.03 -3.63
N LYS A 76 -9.52 -6.71 -3.79
CA LYS A 76 -9.93 -6.05 -5.04
C LYS A 76 -8.95 -4.92 -5.38
N GLY A 77 -8.36 -4.99 -6.57
CA GLY A 77 -7.51 -3.92 -7.09
C GLY A 77 -8.35 -2.78 -7.66
N GLN A 78 -8.51 -1.68 -6.94
CA GLN A 78 -9.29 -0.50 -7.35
C GLN A 78 -8.43 0.55 -8.08
N PHE A 79 -7.61 0.11 -9.04
CA PHE A 79 -6.79 0.96 -9.90
C PHE A 79 -6.95 0.59 -11.37
N LYS A 80 -6.31 1.35 -12.26
CA LYS A 80 -6.44 1.19 -13.72
C LYS A 80 -6.07 -0.25 -14.13
N LYS A 81 -6.88 -0.85 -15.01
CA LYS A 81 -6.71 -2.25 -15.47
C LYS A 81 -5.36 -2.52 -16.16
N GLN A 82 -4.78 -1.50 -16.78
CA GLN A 82 -3.47 -1.56 -17.43
C GLN A 82 -2.28 -1.54 -16.44
N SER A 83 -2.52 -1.15 -15.19
CA SER A 83 -1.52 -1.15 -14.13
C SER A 83 -1.60 -2.47 -13.37
N VAL A 84 -0.47 -2.88 -12.82
CA VAL A 84 -0.31 -4.14 -12.09
C VAL A 84 0.43 -3.85 -10.80
N ALA A 85 -0.10 -4.30 -9.67
CA ALA A 85 0.61 -4.27 -8.40
C ALA A 85 1.49 -5.51 -8.26
N ASN A 86 2.72 -5.32 -7.85
CA ASN A 86 3.73 -6.34 -7.64
C ASN A 86 3.93 -6.58 -6.14
N GLY A 87 4.26 -7.83 -5.79
CA GLY A 87 4.62 -8.20 -4.42
C GLY A 87 3.53 -7.85 -3.42
N VAL A 88 2.27 -8.13 -3.75
CA VAL A 88 1.15 -7.84 -2.86
C VAL A 88 1.16 -8.84 -1.71
N GLU A 89 1.24 -8.35 -0.48
CA GLU A 89 1.17 -9.16 0.74
C GLU A 89 0.02 -8.66 1.61
N ILE A 90 -0.89 -9.56 1.95
CA ILE A 90 -2.03 -9.28 2.81
C ILE A 90 -1.83 -10.02 4.12
N SER A 91 -1.69 -9.28 5.22
CA SER A 91 -1.49 -9.80 6.56
C SER A 91 -2.82 -9.79 7.31
N VAL A 92 -3.42 -10.96 7.46
CA VAL A 92 -4.73 -11.15 8.10
C VAL A 92 -4.49 -11.71 9.49
N PRO A 93 -4.87 -11.01 10.56
CA PRO A 93 -4.72 -11.54 11.91
C PRO A 93 -5.70 -12.67 12.15
N VAL A 94 -5.23 -13.68 12.88
CA VAL A 94 -6.02 -14.86 13.26
C VAL A 94 -5.96 -15.04 14.78
N PRO A 95 -6.94 -15.74 15.38
CA PRO A 95 -6.94 -16.04 16.80
C PRO A 95 -5.66 -16.81 17.22
N SER A 96 -5.16 -16.56 18.43
CA SER A 96 -3.96 -17.25 18.94
C SER A 96 -4.17 -18.74 19.25
N ASP A 97 -5.42 -19.16 19.40
CA ASP A 97 -5.84 -20.55 19.63
C ASP A 97 -6.10 -21.31 18.33
N ALA A 98 -5.86 -20.69 17.17
CA ALA A 98 -6.07 -21.31 15.87
C ALA A 98 -5.04 -22.41 15.59
N ASP A 99 -5.53 -23.64 15.40
CA ASP A 99 -4.71 -24.80 15.04
C ASP A 99 -5.09 -25.34 13.64
N SER A 100 -4.26 -26.22 13.08
CA SER A 100 -4.55 -26.99 11.86
C SER A 100 -4.94 -26.13 10.65
N PRO A 101 -4.09 -25.16 10.23
CA PRO A 101 -4.40 -24.22 9.17
C PRO A 101 -4.58 -24.90 7.81
N LYS A 102 -5.71 -24.65 7.14
CA LYS A 102 -5.98 -25.09 5.77
C LYS A 102 -6.34 -23.91 4.90
N PHE A 103 -5.57 -23.68 3.83
CA PHE A 103 -5.76 -22.56 2.93
C PHE A 103 -6.27 -23.00 1.56
N LYS A 104 -7.20 -22.21 1.01
CA LYS A 104 -7.64 -22.27 -0.39
C LYS A 104 -7.58 -20.86 -0.97
N THR A 105 -6.62 -20.62 -1.84
CA THR A 105 -6.40 -19.33 -2.52
C THR A 105 -6.74 -19.44 -3.99
N SER A 106 -7.39 -18.43 -4.57
CA SER A 106 -7.62 -18.38 -6.02
C SER A 106 -6.32 -18.10 -6.79
N VAL A 107 -5.46 -17.25 -6.22
CA VAL A 107 -4.16 -16.83 -6.80
C VAL A 107 -3.16 -16.63 -5.66
N GLY A 108 -1.88 -16.91 -5.91
CA GLY A 108 -0.83 -16.74 -4.93
C GLY A 108 -0.78 -17.87 -3.91
N SER A 109 -0.08 -17.63 -2.80
CA SER A 109 0.13 -18.59 -1.72
C SER A 109 -0.19 -17.96 -0.37
N ALA A 110 -0.85 -18.71 0.51
CA ALA A 110 -1.08 -18.29 1.89
C ALA A 110 -0.21 -19.11 2.85
N LYS A 111 0.35 -18.45 3.86
CA LYS A 111 1.18 -19.07 4.90
C LYS A 111 0.74 -18.56 6.27
N TYR A 112 0.60 -19.46 7.23
CA TYR A 112 0.40 -19.10 8.63
C TYR A 112 1.75 -18.78 9.29
N VAL A 113 1.79 -17.70 10.08
CA VAL A 113 2.95 -17.31 10.89
C VAL A 113 2.49 -17.28 12.37
N PRO A 114 2.69 -18.39 13.11
CA PRO A 114 2.22 -18.52 14.49
C PRO A 114 2.81 -17.47 15.43
N GLU A 115 4.09 -17.13 15.27
CA GLU A 115 4.80 -16.15 16.12
C GLU A 115 4.12 -14.77 16.17
N LYS A 116 3.35 -14.44 15.14
CA LYS A 116 2.65 -13.16 15.00
C LYS A 116 1.13 -13.30 15.01
N ASN A 117 0.61 -14.53 15.08
CA ASN A 117 -0.81 -14.84 14.90
C ASN A 117 -1.39 -14.22 13.61
N VAL A 118 -0.66 -14.32 12.50
CA VAL A 118 -1.12 -13.79 11.19
C VAL A 118 -1.02 -14.81 10.08
N VAL A 119 -1.96 -14.73 9.15
CA VAL A 119 -1.87 -15.35 7.82
C VAL A 119 -1.35 -14.32 6.84
N ILE A 120 -0.27 -14.67 6.15
CA ILE A 120 0.28 -13.88 5.07
C ILE A 120 -0.18 -14.49 3.76
N TRP A 121 -0.99 -13.74 3.01
CA TRP A 121 -1.36 -14.09 1.64
C TRP A 121 -0.52 -13.28 0.65
N SER A 122 0.36 -13.97 -0.08
CA SER A 122 1.30 -13.38 -1.02
C SER A 122 0.82 -13.59 -2.46
N ILE A 123 0.69 -12.50 -3.21
CA ILE A 123 0.32 -12.48 -4.63
C ILE A 123 1.42 -11.75 -5.39
N LYS A 124 2.12 -12.47 -6.28
CA LYS A 124 3.24 -11.89 -7.06
C LYS A 124 2.80 -10.74 -7.97
N SER A 125 1.64 -10.90 -8.62
CA SER A 125 1.11 -9.95 -9.60
C SER A 125 -0.39 -9.81 -9.41
N PHE A 126 -0.84 -8.58 -9.21
CA PHE A 126 -2.23 -8.22 -8.99
C PHE A 126 -2.66 -7.17 -10.02
N PRO A 127 -3.32 -7.56 -11.12
CA PRO A 127 -3.81 -6.62 -12.13
C PRO A 127 -4.94 -5.74 -11.61
N GLY A 128 -5.00 -4.49 -12.07
CA GLY A 128 -6.08 -3.57 -11.72
C GLY A 128 -7.45 -4.06 -12.19
N GLY A 129 -8.49 -3.81 -11.38
CA GLY A 129 -9.86 -4.22 -11.67
C GLY A 129 -10.14 -5.72 -11.50
N LYS A 130 -9.16 -6.50 -11.03
CA LYS A 130 -9.36 -7.91 -10.66
C LYS A 130 -9.74 -8.05 -9.18
N GLU A 131 -10.38 -9.17 -8.88
CA GLU A 131 -10.76 -9.60 -7.55
C GLU A 131 -10.23 -11.01 -7.31
N TYR A 132 -9.64 -11.23 -6.15
CA TYR A 132 -9.14 -12.53 -5.73
C TYR A 132 -9.69 -12.89 -4.35
N LEU A 133 -9.77 -14.20 -4.09
CA LEU A 133 -10.36 -14.75 -2.89
C LEU A 133 -9.35 -15.69 -2.21
N MET A 134 -9.28 -15.58 -0.89
CA MET A 134 -8.58 -16.51 -0.02
C MET A 134 -9.55 -17.00 1.05
N ARG A 135 -9.58 -18.31 1.26
CA ARG A 135 -10.28 -18.95 2.37
C ARG A 135 -9.27 -19.66 3.25
N ALA A 136 -9.35 -19.41 4.55
CA ALA A 136 -8.58 -20.10 5.56
C ALA A 136 -9.53 -20.80 6.53
N HIS A 137 -9.24 -22.05 6.83
CA HIS A 137 -9.93 -22.82 7.86
C HIS A 137 -8.94 -23.13 8.98
N PHE A 138 -9.37 -22.91 10.21
CA PHE A 138 -8.62 -23.22 11.42
C PHE A 138 -9.50 -24.06 12.35
N GLY A 139 -8.90 -25.03 13.03
CA GLY A 139 -9.52 -25.68 14.18
C GLY A 139 -9.42 -24.78 15.41
N LEU A 140 -10.43 -24.83 16.26
CA LEU A 140 -10.37 -24.23 17.60
C LEU A 140 -10.31 -25.33 18.66
N PRO A 141 -9.53 -25.14 19.74
CA PRO A 141 -9.59 -26.01 20.90
C PRO A 141 -10.96 -25.90 21.58
N SER A 142 -11.36 -26.96 22.30
CA SER A 142 -12.64 -27.00 23.01
C SER A 142 -12.69 -26.08 24.24
N VAL A 143 -11.53 -25.61 24.73
CA VAL A 143 -11.40 -24.73 25.90
C VAL A 143 -11.32 -23.28 25.44
N GLU A 144 -12.30 -22.46 25.82
CA GLU A 144 -12.31 -21.03 25.52
C GLU A 144 -11.34 -20.30 26.47
N LYS A 145 -10.47 -19.45 25.91
CA LYS A 145 -9.79 -18.41 26.70
C LYS A 145 -10.68 -17.19 26.78
N GLU A 146 -10.88 -16.62 27.97
CA GLU A 146 -11.66 -15.39 28.21
C GLU A 146 -11.01 -14.10 27.68
N GLU A 147 -9.89 -14.19 26.94
CA GLU A 147 -9.23 -13.00 26.42
C GLU A 147 -9.97 -12.44 25.21
N VAL A 148 -10.50 -11.22 25.37
CA VAL A 148 -10.95 -10.37 24.26
C VAL A 148 -9.70 -9.92 23.51
N GLU A 149 -9.14 -10.79 22.67
CA GLU A 149 -8.05 -10.42 21.77
C GLU A 149 -8.53 -9.28 20.87
N GLY A 150 -7.90 -8.11 21.03
CA GLY A 150 -8.15 -6.97 20.18
C GLY A 150 -7.89 -7.36 18.73
N ARG A 151 -8.86 -7.15 17.84
CA ARG A 151 -8.73 -7.48 16.42
C ARG A 151 -7.70 -6.54 15.79
N PRO A 152 -6.48 -7.01 15.49
CA PRO A 152 -5.50 -6.18 14.81
C PRO A 152 -6.05 -5.80 13.43
N PRO A 153 -5.65 -4.66 12.85
CA PRO A 153 -6.03 -4.35 11.49
C PRO A 153 -5.34 -5.28 10.50
N ILE A 154 -5.97 -5.52 9.35
CA ILE A 154 -5.37 -6.18 8.20
C ILE A 154 -4.36 -5.23 7.57
N GLY A 155 -3.10 -5.65 7.53
CA GLY A 155 -2.02 -4.91 6.85
C GLY A 155 -1.91 -5.31 5.39
N VAL A 156 -1.62 -4.35 4.50
CA VAL A 156 -1.37 -4.62 3.09
C VAL A 156 -0.07 -3.99 2.65
N LYS A 157 0.77 -4.78 1.99
CA LYS A 157 1.96 -4.29 1.30
C LYS A 157 1.79 -4.48 -0.20
N PHE A 158 2.20 -3.50 -0.99
CA PHE A 158 2.19 -3.59 -2.44
C PHE A 158 3.07 -2.51 -3.08
N GLU A 159 3.46 -2.75 -4.33
CA GLU A 159 4.12 -1.77 -5.18
C GLU A 159 3.45 -1.71 -6.55
N ILE A 160 3.13 -0.52 -7.07
CA ILE A 160 2.59 -0.30 -8.40
C ILE A 160 3.56 0.57 -9.20
N PRO A 161 4.30 0.01 -10.17
CA PRO A 161 5.17 0.79 -11.02
C PRO A 161 4.37 1.61 -12.04
N TYR A 162 4.95 2.71 -12.50
CA TYR A 162 4.40 3.63 -13.50
C TYR A 162 3.00 4.18 -13.14
N PHE A 163 2.69 4.25 -11.84
CA PHE A 163 1.42 4.72 -11.33
C PHE A 163 1.64 5.77 -10.24
N THR A 164 0.78 6.80 -10.23
CA THR A 164 0.80 7.89 -9.24
C THR A 164 -0.60 8.08 -8.68
N VAL A 165 -0.73 7.98 -7.35
CA VAL A 165 -1.99 8.32 -6.67
C VAL A 165 -2.24 9.83 -6.65
N SER A 166 -1.17 10.60 -6.47
CA SER A 166 -1.19 12.06 -6.42
C SER A 166 -1.58 12.73 -7.74
N GLY A 167 -1.43 12.00 -8.86
CA GLY A 167 -1.47 12.59 -10.20
C GLY A 167 -0.27 13.50 -10.51
N ILE A 168 0.77 13.51 -9.67
CA ILE A 168 1.96 14.31 -9.91
C ILE A 168 2.66 13.85 -11.19
N GLN A 169 3.11 14.81 -12.00
CA GLN A 169 3.85 14.54 -13.22
C GLN A 169 4.99 15.54 -13.35
N VAL A 170 6.22 15.02 -13.48
CA VAL A 170 7.40 15.78 -13.86
C VAL A 170 7.27 16.14 -15.34
N ARG A 171 7.02 17.41 -15.63
CA ARG A 171 6.82 17.90 -17.01
C ARG A 171 8.13 18.08 -17.76
N TYR A 172 9.14 18.63 -17.11
CA TYR A 172 10.46 18.83 -17.69
C TYR A 172 11.51 18.88 -16.58
N MET A 173 12.75 18.55 -16.95
CA MET A 173 13.93 18.74 -16.11
C MET A 173 14.99 19.42 -16.98
N LYS A 174 15.32 20.68 -16.65
CA LYS A 174 16.29 21.46 -17.41
C LYS A 174 17.65 21.36 -16.71
N ILE A 175 18.63 20.77 -17.39
CA ILE A 175 20.01 20.68 -16.94
C ILE A 175 20.79 21.81 -17.62
N ILE A 176 21.50 22.62 -16.82
CA ILE A 176 22.33 23.72 -17.31
C ILE A 176 23.76 23.42 -16.88
N GLU A 177 24.58 22.98 -17.82
CA GLU A 177 25.96 22.58 -17.60
C GLU A 177 26.88 23.39 -18.53
N LYS A 178 27.87 24.08 -17.96
CA LYS A 178 28.74 25.01 -18.70
C LYS A 178 29.77 24.29 -19.57
N SER A 179 30.13 23.06 -19.19
CA SER A 179 31.10 22.23 -19.93
C SER A 179 30.55 21.66 -21.25
N GLY A 180 29.25 21.84 -21.55
CA GLY A 180 28.62 21.32 -22.76
C GLY A 180 28.28 19.82 -22.69
N TYR A 181 28.43 19.19 -21.52
CA TYR A 181 28.03 17.80 -21.30
C TYR A 181 26.53 17.59 -21.55
N GLN A 182 26.20 16.58 -22.37
CA GLN A 182 24.82 16.20 -22.65
C GLN A 182 24.35 15.14 -21.65
N ALA A 183 23.46 15.55 -20.73
CA ALA A 183 22.84 14.67 -19.77
C ALA A 183 21.48 14.16 -20.29
N LEU A 184 21.19 12.87 -20.04
CA LEU A 184 19.92 12.22 -20.40
C LEU A 184 19.09 11.97 -19.15
N PRO A 185 18.15 12.88 -18.80
CA PRO A 185 17.33 12.70 -17.62
C PRO A 185 16.27 11.62 -17.86
N TRP A 186 15.99 10.83 -16.82
CA TRP A 186 14.91 9.85 -16.82
C TRP A 186 14.05 10.03 -15.57
N VAL A 187 12.79 9.60 -15.66
CA VAL A 187 11.85 9.63 -14.55
C VAL A 187 11.10 8.31 -14.49
N ARG A 188 10.93 7.76 -13.29
CA ARG A 188 10.01 6.66 -13.03
C ARG A 188 9.09 7.02 -11.88
N TYR A 189 7.85 6.55 -11.97
CA TYR A 189 6.87 6.69 -10.89
C TYR A 189 6.66 5.33 -10.26
N ILE A 190 6.67 5.28 -8.93
CA ILE A 190 6.40 4.07 -8.18
C ILE A 190 5.44 4.47 -7.05
N THR A 191 4.33 3.76 -6.92
CA THR A 191 3.43 3.87 -5.77
C THR A 191 3.66 2.68 -4.86
N GLN A 192 4.09 2.91 -3.62
CA GLN A 192 4.24 1.86 -2.61
C GLN A 192 3.23 2.08 -1.49
N SER A 193 2.83 0.98 -0.84
CA SER A 193 2.07 1.03 0.41
C SER A 193 2.89 1.64 1.54
N GLY A 194 2.37 2.67 2.21
CA GLY A 194 2.83 3.09 3.54
C GLY A 194 2.16 2.28 4.65
N ASP A 195 1.70 2.95 5.71
CA ASP A 195 0.85 2.34 6.76
C ASP A 195 -0.57 2.06 6.24
N TYR A 196 -0.68 1.04 5.40
CA TYR A 196 -1.93 0.66 4.76
C TYR A 196 -2.63 -0.44 5.56
N GLN A 197 -3.55 -0.01 6.41
CA GLN A 197 -4.25 -0.85 7.38
C GLN A 197 -5.77 -0.74 7.21
N LEU A 198 -6.46 -1.88 7.14
CA LEU A 198 -7.92 -1.95 7.13
C LEU A 198 -8.41 -2.58 8.44
N ARG A 199 -9.35 -1.94 9.11
CA ARG A 199 -10.00 -2.50 10.31
C ARG A 199 -11.18 -3.39 9.90
N THR A 200 -11.28 -4.54 10.54
CA THR A 200 -12.35 -5.55 10.40
C THR A 200 -13.30 -5.56 11.58
#